data_AF-A0A6J0D0D6-F1
#
_entry.id   AF-A0A6J0D0D6-F1
#
_cell.length_a   1.000
_cell.length_b   1.000
_cell.length_c   1.000
_cell.angle_alpha   90.00
_cell.angle_beta   90.00
_cell.angle_gamma   90.00
#
_symmetry.space_group_name_H-M   'P 1'
#
loop_
_entity.id
_entity.type
_entity.pdbx_description
1 polymer ?
#
loop_
_entity_poly.entity_id
_entity_poly.type
_entity_poly.pdbx_seq_one_letter_code
_entity_poly.pdbx_strand_id
1 'polypeptide(L)'
;MFEVYLVGNNSHHFIISPTSVQGKADIRIRVAIPLDYETVDRYDFDLFANESVPDHVGYAKVKITLINENDNRPIFSQPLYNVSLYENITVGTSVLTVLMFS
;
A
#
# COMPACT_ATOMS: atom_id res chain seq x y z
N MET A 1 24.97 -6.80 22.39
CA MET A 1 24.21 -7.37 21.25
C MET A 1 23.05 -6.44 21.01
N PHE A 2 22.81 -6.03 19.77
CA PHE A 2 21.74 -5.09 19.45
C PHE A 2 20.48 -5.85 19.08
N GLU A 3 19.40 -5.57 19.80
CA GLU A 3 18.05 -5.90 19.36
C GLU A 3 17.59 -4.84 18.36
N VAL A 4 17.10 -5.30 17.22
CA VAL A 4 16.68 -4.45 16.12
C VAL A 4 15.18 -4.60 15.94
N TYR A 5 14.46 -3.49 15.90
CA TYR A 5 13.00 -3.47 15.76
C TYR A 5 12.54 -2.19 15.06
N LEU A 6 11.35 -2.26 14.45
CA LEU A 6 10.70 -1.11 13.83
C LEU A 6 9.76 -0.44 14.82
N VAL A 7 9.71 0.88 14.79
CA VAL A 7 8.81 1.69 15.63
C VAL A 7 8.17 2.77 14.77
N GLY A 8 6.86 2.91 14.88
CA GLY A 8 6.11 3.94 14.19
C GLY A 8 4.84 3.41 13.55
N ASN A 9 4.05 4.32 12.99
CA ASN A 9 2.77 3.99 12.41
C ASN A 9 2.94 3.02 11.23
N ASN A 10 2.07 2.01 11.14
CA ASN A 10 2.07 0.98 10.09
C ASN A 10 3.39 0.19 9.93
N SER A 11 4.36 0.34 10.84
CA SER A 11 5.63 -0.41 10.78
C SER A 11 5.43 -1.94 10.82
N HIS A 12 4.35 -2.40 11.46
CA HIS A 12 3.94 -3.80 11.52
C HIS A 12 3.53 -4.40 10.17
N HIS A 13 3.34 -3.58 9.12
CA HIS A 13 3.19 -4.08 7.73
C HIS A 13 4.49 -4.67 7.19
N PHE A 14 5.61 -4.41 7.88
CA PHE A 14 6.94 -4.86 7.50
C PHE A 14 7.54 -5.71 8.62
N ILE A 15 8.35 -6.68 8.22
CA ILE A 15 9.21 -7.47 9.10
C ILE A 15 10.66 -7.23 8.74
N ILE A 16 11.53 -7.38 9.73
CA ILE A 16 12.97 -7.26 9.54
C ILE A 16 13.67 -8.55 9.92
N SER A 17 14.81 -8.80 9.29
CA SER A 17 15.67 -9.94 9.61
C SER A 17 17.13 -9.58 9.34
N PRO A 18 18.05 -9.92 10.26
CA PRO A 18 17.82 -10.45 11.61
C PRO A 18 17.31 -9.38 12.60
N THR A 19 16.66 -9.80 13.68
CA THR A 19 16.23 -8.91 14.80
C THR A 19 17.27 -8.82 15.92
N SER A 20 18.37 -9.55 15.81
CA SER A 20 19.46 -9.52 16.78
C SER A 20 20.79 -9.54 16.05
N VAL A 21 21.65 -8.56 16.33
CA VAL A 21 22.89 -8.32 15.59
C VAL A 21 24.06 -8.15 16.56
N GLN A 22 25.19 -8.76 16.19
CA GLN A 22 26.49 -8.51 16.82
C GLN A 22 27.48 -8.08 15.73
N GLY A 23 28.15 -6.94 15.94
CA GLY A 23 29.06 -6.38 14.95
C GLY A 23 28.32 -5.79 13.75
N LYS A 24 28.70 -6.19 12.53
CA LYS A 24 28.13 -5.69 11.27
C LYS A 24 27.18 -6.73 10.66
N ALA A 25 25.97 -6.31 10.34
CA ALA A 25 25.01 -7.10 9.58
C ALA A 25 24.19 -6.22 8.64
N ASP A 26 23.71 -6.82 7.56
CA ASP A 26 22.71 -6.20 6.70
C ASP A 26 21.31 -6.55 7.20
N ILE A 27 20.45 -5.54 7.35
CA ILE A 27 19.05 -5.73 7.76
C ILE A 27 18.18 -5.79 6.51
N ARG A 28 17.46 -6.90 6.34
CA ARG A 28 16.47 -7.08 5.26
C ARG A 28 15.09 -6.73 5.77
N ILE A 29 14.44 -5.77 5.12
CA ILE A 29 13.04 -5.41 5.33
C ILE A 29 12.20 -6.15 4.29
N ARG A 30 11.11 -6.80 4.72
CA ARG A 30 10.16 -7.50 3.85
C ARG A 30 8.74 -7.11 4.21
N VAL A 31 7.86 -7.16 3.21
CA VAL A 31 6.42 -6.99 3.40
C VAL A 31 5.88 -8.19 4.17
N ALA A 32 5.13 -7.91 5.24
CA ALA A 32 4.47 -8.90 6.08
C ALA A 32 2.96 -8.97 5.82
N ILE A 33 2.36 -7.84 5.43
CA ILE A 33 0.93 -7.68 5.16
C ILE A 33 0.80 -7.05 3.76
N PRO A 34 -0.19 -7.44 2.93
CA PRO A 34 -0.42 -6.81 1.64
C PRO A 34 -0.48 -5.29 1.74
N LEU A 35 0.18 -4.62 0.80
CA LEU A 35 0.23 -3.16 0.70
C LEU A 35 -0.74 -2.73 -0.39
N ASP A 36 -1.43 -1.63 -0.16
CA ASP A 36 -2.48 -1.10 -1.02
C ASP A 36 -2.24 0.40 -1.20
N TYR A 37 -1.95 0.81 -2.44
CA TYR A 37 -1.59 2.19 -2.76
C TYR A 37 -2.75 3.16 -2.45
N GLU A 38 -3.97 2.74 -2.76
CA GLU A 38 -5.21 3.49 -2.58
C GLU A 38 -5.50 3.78 -1.10
N THR A 39 -5.07 2.90 -0.19
CA THR A 39 -5.22 3.10 1.25
C THR A 39 -4.04 3.86 1.87
N VAL A 40 -2.78 3.45 1.59
CA VAL A 40 -1.56 4.07 2.13
C VAL A 40 -0.44 4.04 1.08
N ASP A 41 -0.10 5.21 0.52
CA ASP A 41 0.93 5.36 -0.51
C ASP A 41 2.35 5.54 0.04
N ARG A 42 2.49 5.92 1.31
CA ARG A 42 3.77 6.25 1.93
C ARG A 42 3.87 5.81 3.38
N TYR A 43 5.04 5.27 3.73
CA TYR A 43 5.42 4.91 5.09
C TYR A 43 6.64 5.72 5.56
N ASP A 44 6.58 6.21 6.80
CA ASP A 44 7.69 6.89 7.49
C ASP A 44 7.72 6.37 8.93
N PHE A 45 8.71 5.53 9.24
CA PHE A 45 8.91 4.94 10.56
C PHE A 45 10.41 4.78 10.86
N ASP A 46 10.74 4.46 12.10
CA ASP A 46 12.12 4.40 12.56
C ASP A 46 12.55 2.93 12.77
N LEU A 47 13.79 2.63 12.38
CA LEU A 47 14.49 1.38 12.69
C LEU A 47 15.39 1.65 13.90
N PHE A 48 15.14 0.96 15.01
CA PHE A 48 15.95 1.05 16.22
C PHE A 48 16.93 -0.11 16.29
N ALA A 49 18.13 0.17 16.80
CA ALA A 49 19.10 -0.81 17.27
C ALA A 49 19.43 -0.48 18.72
N ASN A 50 18.97 -1.32 19.65
CA ASN A 50 19.09 -1.12 21.09
C ASN A 50 19.96 -2.22 21.70
N GLU A 51 21.02 -1.86 22.40
CA GLU A 51 21.78 -2.81 23.22
C GLU A 51 21.19 -2.86 24.64
N SER A 52 21.23 -4.02 25.30
CA SER A 52 20.67 -4.22 26.65
C SER A 52 21.30 -3.34 27.76
N VAL A 53 22.23 -2.46 27.41
CA VAL A 53 22.91 -1.50 28.30
C VAL A 53 22.34 -0.10 27.98
N PRO A 54 21.88 0.66 28.99
CA PRO A 54 20.95 1.79 28.81
C PRO A 54 21.41 3.01 27.97
N ASP A 55 22.60 3.00 27.36
CA ASP A 55 23.17 4.16 26.67
C ASP A 55 23.60 3.91 25.21
N HIS A 56 23.36 2.70 24.66
CA HIS A 56 23.71 2.37 23.27
C HIS A 56 22.46 2.14 22.43
N VAL A 57 21.82 3.24 22.04
CA VAL A 57 20.69 3.24 21.11
C VAL A 57 21.05 4.02 19.85
N GLY A 58 20.90 3.38 18.70
CA GLY A 58 20.92 4.03 17.39
C GLY A 58 19.55 3.93 16.73
N TYR A 59 19.21 4.91 15.90
CA TYR A 59 18.03 4.81 15.04
C TYR A 59 18.31 5.36 13.64
N ALA A 60 17.53 4.87 12.67
CA ALA A 60 17.55 5.34 11.30
C ALA A 60 16.11 5.50 10.79
N LYS A 61 15.88 6.49 9.92
CA LYS A 61 14.58 6.69 9.27
C LYS A 61 14.42 5.76 8.08
N VAL A 62 13.29 5.06 8.05
CA VAL A 62 12.86 4.23 6.92
C VAL A 62 11.70 4.94 6.23
N LYS A 63 11.92 5.28 4.95
CA LYS A 63 10.90 5.90 4.10
C LYS A 63 10.64 4.99 2.92
N ILE A 64 9.40 4.52 2.80
CA ILE A 64 8.95 3.64 1.72
C ILE A 64 7.83 4.37 0.99
N THR A 65 7.96 4.49 -0.32
CA THR A 65 6.93 5.01 -1.22
C THR A 65 6.47 3.88 -2.11
N LEU A 66 5.17 3.63 -2.13
CA LEU A 66 4.58 2.62 -3.00
C LEU A 66 4.52 3.16 -4.43
N ILE A 67 4.72 2.26 -5.38
CA ILE A 67 4.45 2.51 -6.79
C ILE A 67 2.98 2.15 -6.99
N ASN A 68 2.21 3.08 -7.54
CA ASN A 68 0.83 2.80 -7.89
C ASN A 68 0.79 1.79 -9.04
N GLU A 69 0.11 0.68 -8.83
CA GLU A 69 -0.19 -0.31 -9.85
C GLU A 69 -1.62 -0.10 -10.33
N ASN A 70 -1.87 -0.29 -11.62
CA ASN A 70 -3.23 -0.16 -12.15
C ASN A 70 -4.02 -1.46 -11.93
N ASP A 71 -4.39 -1.72 -10.67
CA ASP A 71 -5.18 -2.89 -10.25
C ASP A 71 -6.67 -2.57 -10.04
N ASN A 72 -7.05 -1.30 -10.11
CA ASN A 72 -8.43 -0.84 -10.09
C ASN A 72 -9.10 -1.01 -11.46
N ARG A 73 -9.89 -2.07 -11.60
CA ARG A 73 -10.73 -2.27 -12.79
C ARG A 73 -11.86 -1.24 -12.85
N PRO A 74 -12.20 -0.70 -14.03
CA PRO A 74 -13.35 0.20 -14.15
C PRO A 74 -14.64 -0.50 -13.71
N ILE A 75 -15.43 0.18 -12.88
CA ILE A 75 -16.74 -0.28 -12.43
C ILE A 75 -17.81 0.59 -13.08
N PHE A 76 -18.74 -0.04 -13.78
CA PHE A 76 -19.90 0.66 -14.35
C PHE A 76 -20.78 1.25 -13.24
N SER A 77 -21.37 2.42 -13.51
CA SER A 77 -22.25 3.10 -12.56
C SER A 77 -23.50 2.31 -12.18
N GLN A 78 -23.92 1.34 -13.00
CA GLN A 78 -25.02 0.43 -12.72
C GLN A 78 -24.66 -1.01 -13.13
N PRO A 79 -25.14 -2.02 -12.39
CA PRO A 79 -24.92 -3.42 -12.74
C PRO A 79 -25.74 -3.86 -13.98
N LEU A 80 -26.85 -3.16 -14.27
CA LEU A 80 -27.70 -3.39 -15.43
C LEU A 80 -28.26 -2.06 -15.91
N TYR A 81 -28.18 -1.81 -17.21
CA TYR A 81 -28.80 -0.66 -17.86
C TYR A 81 -29.95 -1.13 -18.74
N ASN A 82 -31.18 -0.82 -18.34
CA ASN A 82 -32.38 -1.12 -19.12
C ASN A 82 -32.94 0.17 -19.71
N VAL A 83 -33.20 0.17 -21.02
CA VAL A 83 -33.82 1.29 -21.73
C VAL A 83 -34.91 0.75 -22.64
N SER A 84 -36.08 1.40 -22.63
CA SER A 84 -37.17 1.12 -23.57
C SER A 84 -37.18 2.20 -24.65
N LEU A 85 -37.33 1.78 -25.91
CA LEU A 85 -37.34 2.65 -27.07
C LEU A 85 -38.58 2.40 -27.92
N TYR A 86 -39.05 3.43 -28.60
CA TYR A 86 -40.07 3.28 -29.63
C TYR A 86 -39.46 2.67 -30.90
N GLU A 87 -40.24 1.88 -31.64
CA GLU A 87 -39.77 1.20 -32.86
C GLU A 87 -39.41 2.17 -34.00
N ASN A 88 -39.99 3.37 -33.99
CA ASN A 88 -39.89 4.35 -35.06
C ASN A 88 -38.79 5.41 -34.82
N ILE A 89 -37.85 5.15 -33.92
CA ILE A 89 -36.72 6.04 -33.66
C ILE A 89 -35.83 6.22 -34.90
N THR A 90 -35.33 7.44 -35.08
CA THR A 90 -34.48 7.78 -36.21
C THR A 90 -33.08 7.17 -36.08
N VAL A 91 -32.48 6.80 -37.22
CA VAL A 91 -31.10 6.34 -37.28
C VAL A 91 -30.16 7.43 -36.73
N GLY A 92 -29.22 7.04 -35.87
CA GLY A 92 -28.28 7.95 -35.21
C GLY A 92 -28.73 8.49 -33.85
N THR A 93 -29.92 8.09 -33.36
CA THR A 93 -30.36 8.44 -32.00
C THR A 93 -29.46 7.80 -30.95
N SER A 94 -28.88 8.61 -30.05
CA SER A 94 -28.16 8.10 -28.88
C SER A 94 -29.15 7.51 -27.88
N VAL A 95 -28.94 6.26 -27.49
CA VAL A 95 -29.85 5.50 -26.62
C VAL A 95 -29.49 5.64 -25.15
N LEU A 96 -28.20 5.55 -24.84
CA LEU A 96 -27.70 5.57 -23.48
C LEU A 96 -26.24 6.01 -23.48
N THR A 97 -25.88 6.82 -22.49
CA THR A 97 -24.49 7.07 -22.11
C THR A 97 -24.21 6.34 -20.81
N VAL A 98 -23.19 5.48 -20.80
CA VAL A 98 -22.74 4.79 -19.59
C VAL A 98 -21.54 5.52 -18.98
N LEU A 99 -21.47 5.53 -17.66
CA LEU A 99 -20.35 6.07 -16.91
C LEU A 99 -19.64 4.92 -16.19
N MET A 100 -18.31 4.99 -16.14
CA MET A 100 -17.48 4.09 -15.35
C MET A 100 -16.57 4.90 -14.44
N PHE A 101 -16.26 4.33 -13.28
CA PHE A 101 -15.34 4.90 -12.30
C PHE A 101 -14.19 3.92 -12.06
N SER A 102 -12.99 4.45 -11.86
CA SER A 102 -11.78 3.72 -11.44
C SER A 102 -11.34 4.27 -10.10
#